data_AF-A0A3D1X347-F1
#
_entry.id   AF-A0A3D1X347-F1
#
_cell.length_a   1.000
_cell.length_b   1.000
_cell.length_c   1.000
_cell.angle_alpha   90.00
_cell.angle_beta   90.00
_cell.angle_gamma   90.00
#
_symmetry.space_group_name_H-M   'P 1'
#
loop_
_entity.id
_entity.type
_entity.pdbx_description
1 polymer ?
#
loop_
_entity_poly.entity_id
_entity_poly.type
_entity_poly.pdbx_seq_one_letter_code
_entity_poly.pdbx_strand_id
1 'polypeptide(L)' 'MAQLYFKYGAMGSSKTANALMARFNYEERGQKTLLCKPQLDTRDGDHMV' A
#
# COMPACT_ATOMS: atom_id res chain seq x y z
N MET A 1 -2.33 -10.26 16.89
CA MET A 1 -1.60 -11.38 16.25
C MET A 1 -1.08 -10.87 14.91
N ALA A 2 0.17 -11.16 14.56
CA ALA A 2 0.72 -10.77 13.26
C ALA A 2 0.09 -11.60 12.14
N GLN A 3 -0.19 -10.97 11.00
CA GLN A 3 -0.78 -11.62 9.81
C GLN A 3 -0.05 -11.14 8.56
N LEU A 4 0.15 -12.04 7.59
CA LEU A 4 0.72 -11.73 6.29
C LEU A 4 -0.34 -11.94 5.21
N TYR A 5 -0.64 -10.90 4.45
CA TYR A 5 -1.58 -10.93 3.35
C TYR A 5 -0.84 -10.70 2.03
N PHE A 6 -0.94 -11.64 1.09
CA PHE A 6 -0.40 -11.47 -0.25
C PHE A 6 -1.54 -11.15 -1.23
N LYS A 7 -1.59 -9.90 -1.71
CA LYS A 7 -2.59 -9.44 -2.68
C LYS A 7 -1.95 -9.34 -4.07
N TYR A 8 -2.46 -10.09 -5.04
CA TYR A 8 -1.98 -10.09 -6.43
C TYR A 8 -3.17 -10.03 -7.42
N GLY A 9 -2.89 -9.71 -8.69
CA GLY A 9 -3.90 -9.57 -9.73
C GLY A 9 -3.40 -8.82 -10.96
N ALA A 10 -4.20 -8.79 -12.02
CA ALA A 10 -3.88 -8.10 -13.28
C ALA A 10 -3.72 -6.58 -13.10
N MET A 11 -3.06 -5.92 -14.05
CA MET A 11 -3.00 -4.45 -14.08
C MET A 11 -4.42 -3.84 -14.14
N GLY A 12 -4.65 -2.73 -13.46
CA GLY A 12 -6.00 -2.14 -13.33
C GLY A 12 -6.89 -2.75 -12.23
N SER A 13 -6.45 -3.81 -11.54
CA SER A 13 -7.24 -4.45 -10.46
C SER A 13 -7.18 -3.73 -9.09
N SER A 14 -6.91 -2.43 -9.07
CA SER A 14 -6.92 -1.59 -7.85
C SER A 14 -6.02 -2.04 -6.69
N LYS A 15 -4.88 -2.70 -6.98
CA LYS A 15 -3.95 -3.19 -5.94
C LYS A 15 -3.41 -2.07 -5.04
N THR A 16 -2.92 -0.98 -5.64
CA THR A 16 -2.37 0.18 -4.91
C THR A 16 -3.45 0.87 -4.08
N ALA A 17 -4.66 1.04 -4.63
CA ALA A 17 -5.79 1.60 -3.90
C ALA A 17 -6.14 0.77 -2.66
N ASN A 18 -6.15 -0.56 -2.79
CA ASN A 18 -6.39 -1.47 -1.66
C ASN A 18 -5.30 -1.39 -0.57
N ALA A 19 -4.04 -1.13 -0.94
CA ALA A 19 -2.96 -0.91 0.03
C ALA A 19 -3.12 0.42 0.77
N LEU A 20 -3.48 1.49 0.05
CA LEU A 20 -3.74 2.82 0.63
C LEU A 20 -4.95 2.81 1.58
N MET A 21 -6.05 2.17 1.21
CA MET A 21 -7.22 2.01 2.08
C MET A 21 -6.87 1.25 3.37
N ALA A 22 -6.07 0.19 3.26
CA ALA A 22 -5.62 -0.55 4.44
C ALA A 22 -4.77 0.32 5.37
N ARG A 23 -3.82 1.09 4.81
CA ARG A 23 -3.00 2.05 5.58
C ARG A 23 -3.88 3.05 6.32
N PHE A 24 -4.83 3.67 5.62
CA PHE A 24 -5.74 4.66 6.20
C PHE A 24 -6.54 4.06 7.37
N ASN A 25 -7.13 2.87 7.19
CA ASN A 25 -7.89 2.20 8.24
C ASN A 25 -7.05 1.89 9.51
N TYR A 26 -5.75 1.61 9.34
CA TYR A 26 -4.84 1.42 10.48
C TYR A 26 -4.50 2.74 11.16
N GLU A 27 -4.25 3.80 10.39
CA GLU A 27 -4.00 5.15 10.91
C GLU A 27 -5.23 5.69 11.69
N GLU A 28 -6.45 5.48 11.19
CA GLU A 28 -7.70 5.84 11.88
C GLU A 28 -7.86 5.13 13.24
N ARG A 29 -7.28 3.93 13.38
CA ARG A 29 -7.26 3.16 14.63
C ARG A 29 -6.07 3.54 15.53
N GLY A 30 -5.37 4.63 15.22
CA GLY A 30 -4.20 5.11 15.97
C GLY A 30 -2.95 4.25 15.81
N GLN A 31 -2.90 3.38 14.79
CA GLN A 31 -1.76 2.50 14.55
C GLN A 31 -0.73 3.19 13.65
N LYS A 32 0.56 3.03 14.00
CA LYS A 32 1.65 3.45 13.12
C LYS A 32 1.77 2.49 11.95
N THR A 33 1.77 3.04 10.74
CA THR A 33 1.88 2.27 9.51
C THR A 33 3.11 2.67 8.72
N LEU A 34 3.67 1.71 7.99
CA LEU A 34 4.67 1.95 6.97
C LEU A 34 4.09 1.48 5.64
N LEU A 35 4.11 2.37 4.64
CA LEU A 35 3.86 2.03 3.25
C LEU A 35 5.16 2.26 2.49
N CYS A 36 5.46 1.38 1.55
CA CYS A 36 6.67 1.49 0.76
C CYS A 36 6.44 0.88 -0.62
N LYS A 37 7.14 1.40 -1.62
CA LYS A 37 7.24 0.81 -2.95
C LYS A 37 8.72 0.64 -3.36
N PRO A 38 9.04 -0.27 -4.30
CA PRO A 38 10.37 -0.37 -4.84
C PRO A 38 10.80 0.94 -5.52
N GLN A 39 12.05 1.36 -5.36
CA GLN A 39 12.58 2.58 -6.00
C GLN A 39 12.53 2.53 -7.53
N LEU A 40 12.55 1.33 -8.12
CA LEU A 40 12.41 1.14 -9.56
C LEU A 40 11.02 1.53 -10.09
N ASP A 41 10.01 1.62 -9.22
CA ASP A 41 8.64 1.99 -9.58
C ASP A 41 8.45 3.52 -9.62
N THR A 42 8.79 4.10 -10.76
CA THR A 42 8.71 5.54 -11.03
C THR A 42 7.43 5.97 -11.74
N ARG A 43 6.40 5.12 -11.80
CA ARG A 43 5.15 5.38 -12.55
C ARG A 43 4.37 6.59 -12.03
N ASP A 44 4.55 6.90 -10.74
CA ASP A 44 3.95 8.05 -10.07
C ASP A 44 4.88 9.28 -10.02
N GLY A 45 6.00 9.27 -10.76
CA GLY A 45 7.03 10.30 -10.70
C GLY A 45 7.79 10.32 -9.37
N ASP A 46 8.21 11.52 -8.94
CA ASP A 46 8.97 11.74 -7.70
C ASP A 46 8.13 11.63 -6.42
N HIS A 47 6.85 11.25 -6.53
CA HIS A 47 6.01 10.93 -5.39
C HIS A 47 6.48 9.63 -4.73
N MET A 48 7.42 9.77 -3.80
CA MET A 48 7.80 8.73 -2.86
C MET A 48 6.78 8.67 -1.73
N VAL A 49 6.20 7.49 -1.52
CA VAL A 49 5.26 7.14 -0.43
C VAL A 49 5.80 6.01 0.39
#